data_AF-A0A357WV33-F1
#
_entry.id   AF-A0A357WV33-F1
#
_cell.length_a   1.000
_cell.length_b   1.000
_cell.length_c   1.000
_cell.angle_alpha   90.00
_cell.angle_beta   90.00
_cell.angle_gamma   90.00
#
_symmetry.space_group_name_H-M   'P 1'
#
loop_
_entity.id
_entity.type
_entity.pdbx_description
1 polymer ?
#
loop_
_entity_poly.entity_id
_entity_poly.type
_entity_poly.pdbx_seq_one_letter_code
_entity_poly.pdbx_strand_id
1 'polypeptide(L)'
;RGLLKEKAAQLDVVLEDTALDRFELMAALMVEWNEKINLTAITQPNEIVIKHFIDSLTAAWLLPEGAFSLIDVGTGAGFPGVPLA
;
A
#
# COMPACT_ATOMS: atom_id res chain seq x y z
N ARG A 1 3.74 -8.56 7.74
CA ARG A 1 2.91 -9.65 7.17
C ARG A 1 1.50 -9.85 7.74
N GLY A 2 1.34 -10.39 8.96
CA GLY A 2 0.06 -10.96 9.41
C GLY A 2 -1.11 -9.98 9.43
N LEU A 3 -0.88 -8.78 9.97
CA LEU A 3 -1.89 -7.72 10.02
C LEU A 3 -2.37 -7.30 8.62
N LEU A 4 -1.45 -7.10 7.67
CA LEU A 4 -1.79 -6.72 6.29
C LEU A 4 -2.66 -7.79 5.63
N LYS A 5 -2.29 -9.06 5.77
CA LYS A 5 -3.04 -10.18 5.19
C LYS A 5 -4.44 -10.29 5.79
N GLU A 6 -4.56 -10.16 7.12
CA GLU A 6 -5.85 -10.18 7.81
C GLU A 6 -6.76 -9.03 7.37
N LYS A 7 -6.23 -7.81 7.30
CA LYS A 7 -7.01 -6.62 6.93
C LYS A 7 -7.37 -6.56 5.45
N ALA A 8 -6.47 -6.98 4.56
CA ALA A 8 -6.80 -7.08 3.13
C ALA A 8 -7.92 -8.11 2.88
N ALA A 9 -7.90 -9.25 3.59
CA ALA A 9 -8.97 -10.23 3.51
C ALA A 9 -10.34 -9.69 3.98
N GLN A 10 -10.36 -8.75 4.93
CA GLN A 10 -11.59 -8.04 5.34
C GLN A 10 -12.13 -7.10 4.25
N LEU A 11 -11.31 -6.77 3.25
CA LEU A 11 -11.67 -6.00 2.06
C LEU A 11 -11.95 -6.89 0.84
N ASP A 12 -12.07 -8.21 1.01
CA ASP A 12 -12.15 -9.20 -0.08
C ASP A 12 -10.93 -9.15 -1.04
N VAL A 13 -9.79 -8.61 -0.59
CA VAL A 13 -8.53 -8.57 -1.33
C VAL A 13 -7.63 -9.71 -0.85
N VAL A 14 -7.38 -10.68 -1.74
CA VAL A 14 -6.47 -11.80 -1.45
C VAL A 14 -5.05 -11.43 -1.90
N LEU A 15 -4.15 -11.30 -0.93
CA LEU A 15 -2.73 -11.05 -1.19
C LEU A 15 -1.94 -12.36 -1.22
N GLU A 16 -1.34 -12.66 -2.36
CA GLU A 16 -0.34 -13.73 -2.49
C GLU A 16 0.93 -13.42 -1.70
N ASP A 17 1.72 -14.45 -1.40
CA ASP A 17 2.98 -14.27 -0.67
C ASP A 17 3.97 -13.35 -1.39
N THR A 18 3.99 -13.37 -2.72
CA THR A 18 4.80 -12.45 -3.54
C THR A 18 4.37 -10.99 -3.39
N ALA A 19 3.06 -10.73 -3.28
CA ALA A 19 2.53 -9.39 -3.03
C ALA A 19 2.88 -8.93 -1.60
N LEU A 20 2.76 -9.83 -0.61
CA LEU A 20 3.15 -9.55 0.78
C LEU A 20 4.63 -9.19 0.89
N ASP A 21 5.51 -9.89 0.15
CA ASP A 21 6.94 -9.57 0.12
C ASP A 21 7.21 -8.17 -0.49
N ARG A 22 6.45 -7.78 -1.53
CA ARG A 22 6.53 -6.43 -2.11
C ARG A 22 6.07 -5.35 -1.15
N PHE A 23 4.99 -5.57 -0.39
CA PHE A 23 4.55 -4.64 0.64
C PHE A 23 5.57 -4.49 1.77
N GLU A 24 6.25 -5.57 2.15
CA GLU A 24 7.32 -5.52 3.15
C GLU A 24 8.53 -4.73 2.64
N LEU A 25 8.93 -4.94 1.37
CA LEU A 25 9.95 -4.13 0.72
C LEU A 25 9.55 -2.66 0.65
N MET A 26 8.32 -2.35 0.27
CA MET A 26 7.81 -0.98 0.20
C MET A 26 7.86 -0.30 1.58
N ALA A 27 7.42 -0.98 2.64
CA ALA A 27 7.49 -0.46 4.00
C ALA A 27 8.94 -0.18 4.44
N ALA A 28 9.88 -1.07 4.11
CA ALA A 28 11.29 -0.88 4.41
C ALA A 28 11.87 0.34 3.69
N LEU A 29 11.56 0.51 2.39
CA LEU A 29 11.98 1.67 1.60
C LEU A 29 11.37 2.97 2.13
N MET A 30 10.10 2.95 2.54
CA MET A 30 9.47 4.12 3.14
C MET A 30 10.19 4.58 4.41
N VAL A 31 10.52 3.64 5.30
CA VAL A 31 11.26 3.96 6.54
C VAL A 31 12.64 4.52 6.19
N GLU A 32 13.39 3.86 5.30
CA GLU A 32 14.72 4.30 4.89
C GLU A 32 14.70 5.71 4.28
N TRP A 33 13.76 5.97 3.38
CA TRP A 33 13.70 7.27 2.72
C TRP A 33 13.11 8.36 3.60
N ASN A 34 12.24 8.02 4.56
CA ASN A 34 11.70 8.98 5.51
C ASN A 34 12.79 9.59 6.41
N GLU A 35 13.90 8.87 6.63
CA GLU A 35 15.08 9.40 7.32
C GLU A 35 15.84 10.45 6.48
N LYS A 36 15.70 10.40 5.14
CA LYS A 36 16.42 11.28 4.20
C LYS A 36 15.59 12.50 3.79
N ILE A 37 14.31 12.28 3.53
CA ILE A 37 13.34 13.27 3.12
C ILE A 37 12.04 12.97 3.88
N ASN A 38 11.45 13.95 4.56
CA ASN A 38 10.22 13.77 5.35
C ASN A 38 9.02 13.35 4.46
N LEU A 39 8.98 12.07 4.08
CA LEU A 39 8.01 11.46 3.16
C LEU A 39 6.63 11.32 3.79
N THR A 40 6.58 11.00 5.08
CA THR A 40 5.35 10.87 5.83
C THR A 40 5.57 11.14 7.32
N ALA A 41 4.56 11.69 7.98
CA ALA A 41 4.52 11.79 9.43
C ALA A 41 4.31 10.43 10.13
N ILE A 42 3.98 9.38 9.37
CA ILE A 42 3.67 8.04 9.88
C ILE A 42 4.92 7.17 9.78
N THR A 43 5.53 6.85 10.92
CA THR A 43 6.78 6.07 10.98
C THR A 43 6.61 4.70 11.64
N GLN A 44 5.49 4.47 12.33
CA GLN A 44 5.24 3.20 13.00
C GLN A 44 4.82 2.13 11.98
N PRO A 45 5.47 0.95 11.95
CA PRO A 45 5.20 -0.08 10.94
C PRO A 45 3.73 -0.51 10.85
N ASN A 46 3.06 -0.67 11.99
CA ASN A 46 1.64 -1.03 12.02
C ASN A 46 0.74 0.09 11.48
N GLU A 47 1.12 1.35 11.70
CA GLU A 47 0.36 2.48 11.15
C GLU A 47 0.58 2.64 9.66
N ILE A 48 1.76 2.35 9.12
CA ILE A 48 2.01 2.29 7.67
C ILE A 48 1.08 1.26 7.02
N VAL A 49 0.98 0.06 7.61
CA VAL A 49 0.09 -1.00 7.10
C VAL A 49 -1.37 -0.52 7.05
N ILE A 50 -1.88 0.07 8.11
CA ILE A 50 -3.30 0.46 8.17
C ILE A 50 -3.57 1.72 7.35
N LYS A 51 -2.82 2.80 7.61
CA LYS A 51 -3.13 4.15 7.09
C LYS A 51 -2.65 4.37 5.67
N HIS A 52 -1.68 3.61 5.18
CA HIS A 52 -1.19 3.73 3.81
C HIS A 52 -1.62 2.54 2.96
N PHE A 53 -1.32 1.31 3.38
CA PHE A 53 -1.58 0.13 2.53
C PHE A 53 -3.06 -0.23 2.47
N ILE A 54 -3.69 -0.48 3.62
CA ILE A 54 -5.11 -0.88 3.66
C ILE A 54 -6.00 0.25 3.13
N ASP A 55 -5.73 1.49 3.53
CA ASP A 55 -6.45 2.66 3.00
C ASP A 55 -6.38 2.73 1.46
N SER A 56 -5.19 2.59 0.88
CA SER A 56 -5.02 2.57 -0.59
C SER A 56 -5.76 1.41 -1.26
N LEU A 57 -5.75 0.21 -0.66
CA LEU A 57 -6.44 -0.96 -1.20
C LEU A 57 -7.97 -0.80 -1.23
N THR A 58 -8.56 0.07 -0.40
CA THR A 58 -10.01 0.33 -0.47
C THR A 58 -10.44 0.89 -1.83
N ALA A 59 -9.55 1.59 -2.53
CA ALA A 59 -9.83 2.13 -3.86
C ALA A 59 -9.98 1.03 -4.92
N ALA A 60 -9.50 -0.20 -4.68
CA ALA A 60 -9.64 -1.31 -5.62
C ALA A 60 -11.10 -1.59 -5.98
N TRP A 61 -12.04 -1.37 -5.06
CA TRP A 61 -13.48 -1.55 -5.29
C TRP A 61 -14.09 -0.52 -6.25
N LEU A 62 -13.39 0.58 -6.52
CA LEU A 62 -13.82 1.63 -7.44
C LEU A 62 -13.25 1.45 -8.84
N LEU A 63 -12.31 0.52 -9.02
CA LEU A 63 -11.64 0.30 -10.29
C LEU A 63 -12.47 -0.61 -11.20
N PRO A 64 -12.45 -0.37 -12.52
CA PRO A 64 -13.13 -1.24 -13.46
C PRO A 64 -12.47 -2.63 -13.49
N GLU A 65 -13.27 -3.67 -13.73
CA GLU A 65 -12.74 -5.01 -13.98
C GLU A 65 -11.96 -5.06 -15.31
N GLY A 66 -10.99 -5.97 -15.39
CA GLY A 66 -10.20 -6.20 -16.61
C GLY A 66 -9.03 -5.23 -16.77
N ALA A 67 -8.52 -5.12 -18.00
CA ALA A 67 -7.37 -4.27 -18.29
C ALA A 67 -7.79 -2.81 -18.46
N PHE A 68 -7.18 -1.92 -17.69
CA PHE A 68 -7.36 -0.48 -17.78
C PHE A 68 -6.03 0.24 -17.57
N SER A 69 -6.01 1.54 -17.87
CA SER A 69 -4.89 2.42 -17.54
C SER A 69 -5.32 3.35 -16.42
N LEU A 70 -4.46 3.50 -15.41
CA LEU A 70 -4.69 4.35 -14.25
C LEU A 70 -3.59 5.41 -14.16
N ILE A 71 -3.96 6.62 -13.74
CA ILE A 71 -3.02 7.68 -13.38
C ILE A 71 -3.23 8.03 -11.90
N ASP A 72 -2.15 8.06 -11.14
CA ASP A 72 -2.13 8.53 -9.76
C ASP A 72 -1.50 9.93 -9.70
N VAL A 73 -2.34 10.95 -9.52
CA VAL A 73 -1.94 12.37 -9.58
C VAL A 73 -1.60 12.86 -8.19
N GLY A 74 -0.33 13.25 -7.99
CA GLY A 74 0.14 13.72 -6.68
C GLY A 74 0.53 12.59 -5.72
N THR A 75 0.87 11.41 -6.27
CA THR A 75 1.12 10.16 -5.53
C THR A 75 2.12 10.25 -4.37
N GLY A 76 3.01 11.26 -4.36
CA GLY A 76 3.99 11.47 -3.28
C GLY A 76 4.85 10.22 -3.06
N ALA A 77 4.63 9.53 -1.94
CA ALA A 77 5.30 8.28 -1.59
C ALA A 77 4.79 7.05 -2.39
N GLY A 78 3.93 7.23 -3.39
CA GLY A 78 3.40 6.15 -4.23
C GLY A 78 1.97 5.74 -3.89
N PHE A 79 1.19 6.56 -3.18
CA PHE A 79 -0.16 6.21 -2.73
C PHE A 79 -1.25 6.98 -3.47
N PRO A 80 -2.37 6.32 -3.85
CA PRO A 80 -2.67 4.89 -3.68
C PRO A 80 -2.13 3.98 -4.80
N GLY A 81 -1.44 4.52 -5.81
CA GLY A 81 -1.12 3.82 -7.05
C GLY A 81 -0.23 2.59 -6.92
N VAL A 82 0.81 2.63 -6.08
CA VAL A 82 1.75 1.49 -5.90
C VAL A 82 1.08 0.31 -5.19
N PRO A 83 0.33 0.48 -4.08
CA PRO A 83 -0.44 -0.62 -3.49
C PRO A 83 -1.48 -1.26 -4.41
N LEU A 84 -2.01 -0.51 -5.38
CA LEU A 84 -3.02 -1.00 -6.33
C LEU A 84 -2.44 -1.75 -7.54
N ALA A 85 -1.13 -1.71 -7.74
CA ALA A 85 -0.45 -2.22 -8.94
C ALA A 85 0.01 -3.69 -8.84
#